data_AF-A0A929WRH8-F1
#
_entry.id   AF-A0A929WRH8-F1
#
_cell.length_a   1.000
_cell.length_b   1.000
_cell.length_c   1.000
_cell.angle_alpha   90.00
_cell.angle_beta   90.00
_cell.angle_gamma   90.00
#
_symmetry.space_group_name_H-M   'P 1'
#
loop_
_entity.id
_entity.type
_entity.pdbx_description
1 polymer ?
#
loop_
_entity_poly.entity_id
_entity_poly.type
_entity_poly.pdbx_seq_one_letter_code
_entity_poly.pdbx_strand_id
1 'polypeptide(L)'
;MVPMTETTPHHTPSPTPPVAPKRYGYRVRDQFGQHFDDPWDWLRDGENPEVRAHLEAENAWADAITAPTREAAARLVEEVKASTALTDVTVPIREGEFWYFRRFAEGQSYATHHRAPVERDEAGAPIPLVPTPGVPARGEELLVDENEWARGQEFFRLADLYPSPDGRLIAWARDTSGDERYTWVVQEASGRVIDEAVAGAGYGFAWADDSQSFIYMGVDDAWRACDVWWHRLGTPREADELLLVEPDEGFEMGFAPSGFPGHVVIHSSSSTAGRAWLWLPAHPSVRPLPLMPVRARTLVTADSAGDRLFIVHTGLTQEGSLAQAMLPEGGSPEALARLGVPSSSAYSRQALADRTPGTPLPEDEPAPLTPFESWEPLRSPGPGERITDVEAHAHYVALSLRSGSLTQVDVWDRREQAPTWRRVEVDAPVRTITTVPTPWADPLRVEFQSQTVPPTVAEVLLPNPAPASSPESTAPENTSENAALSTRILRTHEAPGWDPAEYVEERVWVLARDGATRIPV
;
A
#
# COMPACT_ATOMS: atom_id res chain seq x y z
N MET A 1 -3.90 12.22 78.96
CA MET A 1 -4.49 11.05 78.29
C MET A 1 -5.30 11.59 77.13
N VAL A 2 -4.67 11.71 75.95
CA VAL A 2 -5.30 12.18 74.71
C VAL A 2 -5.86 10.93 74.02
N PRO A 3 -7.15 10.89 73.64
CA PRO A 3 -7.68 9.71 72.97
C PRO A 3 -7.13 9.68 71.55
N MET A 4 -6.43 8.59 71.21
CA MET A 4 -6.08 8.28 69.82
C MET A 4 -7.35 7.84 69.11
N THR A 5 -7.88 8.69 68.24
CA THR A 5 -8.86 8.27 67.23
C THR A 5 -8.11 7.45 66.16
N GLU A 6 -8.27 6.13 66.23
CA GLU A 6 -7.97 5.23 65.12
C GLU A 6 -8.80 5.67 63.92
N THR A 7 -8.12 6.12 62.87
CA THR A 7 -8.74 6.36 61.57
C THR A 7 -8.63 5.05 60.81
N THR A 8 -9.62 4.17 60.96
CA THR A 8 -9.71 2.94 60.18
C THR A 8 -9.98 3.33 58.72
N PRO A 9 -9.09 3.05 57.76
CA PRO A 9 -9.38 3.32 56.37
C PRO A 9 -10.53 2.41 55.94
N HIS A 10 -11.67 3.00 55.58
CA HIS A 10 -12.76 2.28 54.93
C HIS A 10 -12.25 1.76 53.58
N HIS A 11 -11.88 0.49 53.54
CA HIS A 11 -11.59 -0.21 52.29
C HIS A 11 -12.92 -0.43 51.57
N THR A 12 -13.23 0.41 50.59
CA THR A 12 -14.38 0.18 49.70
C THR A 12 -14.09 -1.09 48.91
N PRO A 13 -14.96 -2.12 48.94
CA PRO A 13 -14.70 -3.35 48.20
C PRO A 13 -14.64 -3.04 46.69
N SER A 14 -13.57 -3.47 46.03
CA SER A 14 -13.42 -3.33 44.58
C SER A 14 -14.57 -4.05 43.85
N PRO A 15 -15.13 -3.47 42.78
CA PRO A 15 -16.19 -4.11 42.03
C PRO A 15 -15.70 -5.44 41.43
N THR A 16 -16.51 -6.49 41.57
CA THR A 16 -16.21 -7.82 41.03
C THR A 16 -16.43 -7.81 39.51
N PRO A 17 -15.55 -8.43 38.70
CA PRO A 17 -15.74 -8.50 37.26
C PRO A 17 -17.03 -9.28 36.93
N PRO A 18 -17.75 -8.90 35.86
CA PRO A 18 -18.83 -9.70 35.31
C PRO A 18 -18.31 -11.09 34.94
N VAL A 19 -19.19 -12.09 35.02
CA VAL A 19 -18.86 -13.46 34.62
C VAL A 19 -19.91 -13.92 33.63
N ALA A 20 -19.49 -14.16 32.38
CA ALA A 20 -20.36 -14.72 31.36
C ALA A 20 -20.88 -16.11 31.79
N PRO A 21 -22.20 -16.35 31.76
CA PRO A 21 -22.75 -17.67 32.03
C PRO A 21 -22.25 -18.69 31.00
N LYS A 22 -21.93 -19.89 31.48
CA LYS A 22 -21.60 -21.04 30.65
C LYS A 22 -22.89 -21.66 30.08
N ARG A 23 -22.93 -21.89 28.77
CA ARG A 23 -24.04 -22.49 28.03
C ARG A 23 -23.55 -23.59 27.11
N TYR A 24 -23.55 -24.80 27.64
CA TYR A 24 -23.25 -26.01 26.88
C TYR A 24 -24.39 -26.37 25.92
N GLY A 25 -24.05 -27.03 24.82
CA GLY A 25 -25.00 -27.46 23.79
C GLY A 25 -25.45 -26.34 22.84
N TYR A 26 -24.92 -25.12 22.98
CA TYR A 26 -25.25 -24.02 22.06
C TYR A 26 -24.64 -24.25 20.68
N ARG A 27 -23.34 -24.58 20.64
CA ARG A 27 -22.64 -25.00 19.43
C ARG A 27 -21.63 -26.10 19.75
N VAL A 28 -22.01 -27.31 19.39
CA VAL A 28 -21.19 -28.50 19.53
C VAL A 28 -20.47 -28.77 18.22
N ARG A 29 -19.16 -28.94 18.28
CA ARG A 29 -18.34 -29.31 17.14
C ARG A 29 -17.77 -30.71 17.35
N ASP A 30 -18.08 -31.60 16.42
CA ASP A 30 -17.51 -32.94 16.35
C ASP A 30 -16.65 -33.02 15.09
N GLN A 31 -15.33 -32.99 15.26
CA GLN A 31 -14.37 -33.09 14.16
C GLN A 31 -13.27 -34.08 14.51
N PHE A 32 -12.97 -35.00 13.59
CA PHE A 32 -11.93 -36.03 13.75
C PHE A 32 -12.07 -36.88 15.04
N GLY A 33 -13.29 -37.09 15.51
CA GLY A 33 -13.57 -37.82 16.75
C GLY A 33 -13.30 -37.02 18.03
N GLN A 34 -13.00 -35.72 17.91
CA GLN A 34 -12.91 -34.80 19.05
C GLN A 34 -14.21 -34.01 19.16
N HIS A 35 -14.75 -34.01 20.38
CA HIS A 35 -15.95 -33.28 20.74
C HIS A 35 -15.57 -32.00 21.47
N PHE A 36 -16.00 -30.85 20.94
CA PHE A 36 -15.77 -29.55 21.53
C PHE A 36 -17.09 -28.80 21.68
N ASP A 37 -17.50 -28.61 22.92
CA ASP A 37 -18.67 -27.82 23.30
C ASP A 37 -18.17 -26.57 24.02
N ASP A 38 -18.22 -25.44 23.31
CA ASP A 38 -17.77 -24.15 23.83
C ASP A 38 -18.91 -23.51 24.64
N PRO A 39 -18.79 -23.39 25.97
CA PRO A 39 -19.86 -22.83 26.78
C PRO A 39 -20.07 -21.32 26.53
N TRP A 40 -19.25 -20.66 25.73
CA TRP A 40 -19.34 -19.22 25.46
C TRP A 40 -19.56 -18.87 23.99
N ASP A 41 -19.80 -19.84 23.09
CA ASP A 41 -20.01 -19.52 21.67
C ASP A 41 -21.25 -18.63 21.43
N TRP A 42 -22.20 -18.62 22.38
CA TRP A 42 -23.35 -17.70 22.35
C TRP A 42 -22.96 -16.22 22.41
N LEU A 43 -21.74 -15.88 22.89
CA LEU A 43 -21.19 -14.51 22.87
C LEU A 43 -20.82 -14.03 21.46
N ARG A 44 -20.78 -14.92 20.47
CA ARG A 44 -20.47 -14.58 19.07
C ARG A 44 -21.60 -13.77 18.42
N ASP A 45 -22.83 -13.93 18.88
CA ASP A 45 -24.00 -13.27 18.31
C ASP A 45 -24.14 -11.83 18.85
N GLY A 46 -23.62 -10.86 18.09
CA GLY A 46 -23.65 -9.43 18.47
C GLY A 46 -25.07 -8.81 18.53
N GLU A 47 -26.06 -9.46 17.91
CA GLU A 47 -27.45 -9.02 17.94
C GLU A 47 -28.20 -9.56 19.16
N ASN A 48 -27.61 -10.52 19.89
CA ASN A 48 -28.20 -11.06 21.11
C ASN A 48 -28.17 -10.00 22.25
N PRO A 49 -29.33 -9.62 22.81
CA PRO A 49 -29.40 -8.63 23.88
C PRO A 49 -28.61 -9.01 25.14
N GLU A 50 -28.47 -10.31 25.43
CA GLU A 50 -27.70 -10.78 26.58
C GLU A 50 -26.19 -10.60 26.38
N VAL A 51 -25.72 -10.64 25.13
CA VAL A 51 -24.32 -10.34 24.79
C VAL A 51 -24.07 -8.86 24.99
N ARG A 52 -24.95 -7.99 24.47
CA ARG A 52 -24.86 -6.54 24.67
C ARG A 52 -24.87 -6.17 26.15
N ALA A 53 -25.78 -6.74 26.94
CA ALA A 53 -25.83 -6.52 28.38
C ALA A 53 -24.56 -6.98 29.11
N HIS A 54 -23.95 -8.08 28.67
CA HIS A 54 -22.68 -8.54 29.23
C HIS A 54 -21.53 -7.58 28.89
N LEU A 55 -21.44 -7.11 27.64
CA LEU A 55 -20.43 -6.13 27.22
C LEU A 55 -20.59 -4.79 27.95
N GLU A 56 -21.82 -4.31 28.14
CA GLU A 56 -22.11 -3.12 28.94
C GLU A 56 -21.65 -3.29 30.40
N ALA A 57 -21.85 -4.46 30.99
CA ALA A 57 -21.39 -4.76 32.33
C ALA A 57 -19.85 -4.80 32.41
N GLU A 58 -19.17 -5.38 31.41
CA GLU A 58 -17.71 -5.40 31.32
C GLU A 58 -17.15 -3.97 31.18
N ASN A 59 -17.76 -3.13 30.33
CA ASN A 59 -17.40 -1.72 30.19
C ASN A 59 -17.58 -0.94 31.50
N ALA A 60 -18.71 -1.13 32.19
CA ALA A 60 -18.97 -0.48 33.47
C ALA A 60 -17.97 -0.92 34.55
N TRP A 61 -17.58 -2.19 34.57
CA TRP A 61 -16.55 -2.69 35.47
C TRP A 61 -15.17 -2.12 35.15
N ALA A 62 -14.78 -2.11 33.86
CA ALA A 62 -13.54 -1.51 33.40
C ALA A 62 -13.46 -0.02 33.76
N ASP A 63 -14.56 0.72 33.56
CA ASP A 63 -14.68 2.14 33.96
C ASP A 63 -14.45 2.34 35.46
N ALA A 64 -15.02 1.47 36.30
CA ALA A 64 -14.90 1.56 37.74
C ALA A 64 -13.47 1.24 38.24
N ILE A 65 -12.83 0.21 37.66
CA ILE A 65 -11.46 -0.19 38.02
C ILE A 65 -10.42 0.81 37.50
N THR A 66 -10.65 1.41 36.33
CA THR A 66 -9.75 2.42 35.73
C THR A 66 -10.03 3.85 36.19
N ALA A 67 -11.12 4.10 36.94
CA ALA A 67 -11.44 5.43 37.44
C ALA A 67 -10.25 6.16 38.13
N PRO A 68 -9.40 5.51 38.94
CA PRO A 68 -8.24 6.15 39.56
C PRO A 68 -7.14 6.58 38.58
N THR A 69 -7.09 6.01 37.37
CA THR A 69 -6.05 6.34 36.37
C THR A 69 -6.46 7.46 35.42
N ARG A 70 -7.72 7.92 35.47
CA ARG A 70 -8.28 8.91 34.51
C ARG A 70 -7.46 10.19 34.42
N GLU A 71 -6.95 10.71 35.54
CA GLU A 71 -6.12 11.92 35.53
C GLU A 71 -4.77 11.69 34.86
N ALA A 72 -4.12 10.54 35.13
CA ALA A 72 -2.86 10.19 34.48
C ALA A 72 -3.06 9.94 32.98
N ALA A 73 -4.13 9.26 32.59
CA ALA A 73 -4.48 9.06 31.19
C ALA A 73 -4.75 10.39 30.47
N ALA A 74 -5.47 11.33 31.10
CA ALA A 74 -5.71 12.65 30.54
C ALA A 74 -4.40 13.44 30.34
N ARG A 75 -3.45 13.35 31.29
CA ARG A 75 -2.11 13.95 31.13
C ARG A 75 -1.35 13.34 29.94
N LEU A 76 -1.36 12.01 29.81
CA LEU A 76 -0.73 11.34 28.66
C LEU A 76 -1.35 11.77 27.33
N VAL A 77 -2.66 11.96 27.27
CA VAL A 77 -3.34 12.47 26.06
C VAL A 77 -2.84 13.88 25.71
N GLU A 78 -2.73 14.78 26.69
CA GLU A 78 -2.22 16.13 26.44
C GLU A 78 -0.72 16.14 26.10
N GLU A 79 0.08 15.25 26.69
CA GLU A 79 1.48 15.06 26.33
C GLU A 79 1.64 14.60 24.87
N VAL A 80 0.85 13.62 24.42
CA VAL A 80 0.87 13.13 23.03
C VAL A 80 0.41 14.22 22.06
N LYS A 81 -0.64 15.00 22.40
CA LYS A 81 -1.05 16.14 21.57
C LYS A 81 0.03 17.19 21.48
N ALA A 82 0.67 17.53 22.60
CA ALA A 82 1.73 18.53 22.65
C ALA A 82 2.97 18.13 21.85
N SER A 83 3.23 16.82 21.68
CA SER A 83 4.32 16.27 20.87
C SER A 83 3.93 15.94 19.42
N THR A 84 2.72 16.30 19.00
CA THR A 84 2.23 16.09 17.63
C THR A 84 2.10 17.42 16.89
N ALA A 85 2.67 17.51 15.69
CA ALA A 85 2.43 18.64 14.80
C ALA A 85 0.98 18.61 14.27
N LEU A 86 0.10 19.42 14.85
CA LEU A 86 -1.33 19.44 14.51
C LEU A 86 -1.65 20.16 13.20
N THR A 87 -0.73 20.99 12.70
CA THR A 87 -0.79 21.58 11.36
C THR A 87 0.40 21.08 10.55
N ASP A 88 0.13 20.45 9.41
CA ASP A 88 1.15 19.71 8.67
C ASP A 88 0.84 19.56 7.18
N VAL A 89 1.84 19.16 6.38
CA VAL A 89 1.71 18.93 4.94
C VAL A 89 2.62 17.80 4.45
N THR A 90 2.13 16.92 3.59
CA THR A 90 2.93 15.81 3.05
C THR A 90 3.97 16.26 2.03
N VAL A 91 4.97 15.41 1.76
CA VAL A 91 5.88 15.62 0.63
C VAL A 91 5.07 15.51 -0.67
N PRO A 92 5.11 16.50 -1.58
CA PRO A 92 4.33 16.43 -2.81
C PRO A 92 4.83 15.40 -3.80
N ILE A 93 3.91 14.69 -4.44
CA ILE A 93 4.18 13.73 -5.53
C ILE A 93 3.79 14.39 -6.85
N ARG A 94 4.63 14.28 -7.88
CA ARG A 94 4.37 14.92 -9.18
C ARG A 94 3.62 13.98 -10.11
N GLU A 95 2.42 14.31 -10.56
CA GLU A 95 1.77 13.54 -11.63
C GLU A 95 1.36 14.46 -12.77
N GLY A 96 1.90 14.18 -13.96
CA GLY A 96 1.79 15.09 -15.11
C GLY A 96 2.33 16.49 -14.79
N GLU A 97 1.47 17.49 -14.97
CA GLU A 97 1.76 18.92 -14.78
C GLU A 97 1.39 19.45 -13.39
N PHE A 98 1.10 18.57 -12.42
CA PHE A 98 0.74 18.96 -11.06
C PHE A 98 1.55 18.23 -9.98
N TRP A 99 1.75 18.90 -8.86
CA TRP A 99 2.18 18.33 -7.59
C TRP A 99 0.95 18.04 -6.73
N TYR A 100 0.80 16.84 -6.19
CA TYR A 100 -0.30 16.41 -5.31
C TYR A 100 0.22 16.20 -3.89
N PHE A 101 -0.53 16.69 -2.90
CA PHE A 101 -0.17 16.59 -1.48
C PHE A 101 -1.39 16.72 -0.58
N ARG A 102 -1.23 16.29 0.68
CA ARG A 102 -2.26 16.40 1.72
C ARG A 102 -1.86 17.45 2.74
N ARG A 103 -2.84 18.15 3.29
CA ARG A 103 -2.68 19.07 4.42
C ARG A 103 -3.51 18.61 5.60
N PHE A 104 -2.95 18.81 6.78
CA PHE A 104 -3.59 18.62 8.07
C PHE A 104 -3.64 19.98 8.76
N ALA A 105 -4.76 20.27 9.42
CA ALA A 105 -4.98 21.54 10.10
C ALA A 105 -5.44 21.29 11.53
N GLU A 106 -4.92 22.09 12.45
CA GLU A 106 -5.30 22.01 13.86
C GLU A 106 -6.82 22.17 14.02
N GLY A 107 -7.42 21.29 14.84
CA GLY A 107 -8.85 21.28 15.09
C GLY A 107 -9.71 20.59 14.03
N GLN A 108 -9.10 20.11 12.93
CA GLN A 108 -9.77 19.24 11.95
C GLN A 108 -9.45 17.77 12.23
N SER A 109 -10.39 16.88 11.92
CA SER A 109 -10.21 15.44 12.13
C SER A 109 -9.64 14.71 10.91
N TYR A 110 -9.79 15.30 9.72
CA TYR A 110 -9.41 14.67 8.46
C TYR A 110 -8.50 15.56 7.62
N ALA A 111 -7.77 14.93 6.70
CA ALA A 111 -6.91 15.62 5.75
C ALA A 111 -7.72 16.39 4.70
N THR A 112 -7.05 17.35 4.07
CA THR A 112 -7.51 17.94 2.80
C THR A 112 -6.51 17.59 1.71
N HIS A 113 -7.00 17.24 0.52
CA HIS A 113 -6.20 16.83 -0.63
C HIS A 113 -6.08 17.98 -1.61
N HIS A 114 -4.86 18.30 -2.02
CA HIS A 114 -4.54 19.48 -2.82
C HIS A 114 -3.68 19.11 -4.00
N ARG A 115 -3.66 20.01 -4.98
CA ARG A 115 -2.62 20.04 -6.00
C ARG A 115 -2.10 21.45 -6.25
N ALA A 116 -0.92 21.58 -6.83
CA ALA A 116 -0.37 22.84 -7.33
C ALA A 116 0.31 22.62 -8.69
N PRO A 117 0.30 23.59 -9.62
CA PRO A 117 0.95 23.43 -10.91
C PRO A 117 2.46 23.24 -10.78
N VAL A 118 3.04 22.44 -11.67
CA VAL A 118 4.49 22.27 -11.78
C VAL A 118 5.09 23.55 -12.37
N GLU A 119 5.95 24.21 -11.59
CA GLU A 119 6.85 25.25 -12.10
C GLU A 119 8.08 24.59 -12.75
N ARG A 120 8.63 25.23 -13.78
CA ARG A 120 9.79 24.74 -14.53
C ARG A 120 10.88 25.79 -14.56
N ASP A 121 12.13 25.34 -14.52
CA ASP A 121 13.28 26.22 -14.69
C ASP A 121 13.50 26.63 -16.16
N GLU A 122 14.54 27.41 -16.44
CA GLU A 122 14.87 27.87 -17.81
C GLU A 122 15.18 26.71 -18.77
N ALA A 123 15.59 25.54 -18.25
CA ALA A 123 15.85 24.32 -19.02
C ALA A 123 14.60 23.45 -19.21
N GLY A 124 13.45 23.85 -18.63
CA GLY A 124 12.19 23.11 -18.67
C GLY A 124 12.10 21.98 -17.64
N ALA A 125 13.08 21.84 -16.74
CA ALA A 125 13.06 20.84 -15.70
C ALA A 125 12.05 21.21 -14.59
N PRO A 126 11.26 20.26 -14.07
CA PRO A 126 10.36 20.51 -12.95
C PRO A 126 11.13 21.02 -11.72
N ILE A 127 10.66 22.13 -11.15
CA ILE A 127 11.15 22.66 -9.88
C ILE A 127 10.42 21.93 -8.75
N PRO A 128 11.13 21.27 -7.81
CA PRO A 128 10.48 20.60 -6.68
C PRO A 128 9.65 21.57 -5.83
N LEU A 129 8.42 21.19 -5.53
CA LEU A 129 7.57 21.92 -4.59
C LEU A 129 7.94 21.56 -3.15
N VAL A 130 8.27 22.56 -2.33
CA VAL A 130 8.50 22.42 -0.90
C VAL A 130 7.39 23.19 -0.15
N PRO A 131 6.27 22.53 0.19
CA PRO A 131 5.16 23.20 0.86
C PRO A 131 5.50 23.48 2.32
N THR A 132 5.00 24.58 2.85
CA THR A 132 5.10 24.91 4.28
C THR A 132 3.77 24.59 4.97
N PRO A 133 3.77 23.94 6.14
CA PRO A 133 2.56 23.76 6.95
C PRO A 133 1.82 25.10 7.15
N GLY A 134 0.49 25.08 6.98
CA GLY A 134 -0.37 26.26 7.15
C GLY A 134 -0.23 27.36 6.09
N VAL A 135 0.67 27.24 5.09
CA VAL A 135 0.85 28.23 4.03
C VAL A 135 0.50 27.62 2.67
N PRO A 136 -0.52 28.14 1.96
CA PRO A 136 -0.86 27.70 0.61
C PRO A 136 0.30 27.88 -0.37
N ALA A 137 0.53 26.88 -1.22
CA ALA A 137 1.44 26.96 -2.34
C ALA A 137 0.86 27.88 -3.43
N ARG A 138 1.73 28.36 -4.33
CA ARG A 138 1.31 29.20 -5.44
C ARG A 138 0.45 28.39 -6.42
N GLY A 139 -0.75 28.89 -6.70
CA GLY A 139 -1.70 28.21 -7.60
C GLY A 139 -2.25 26.91 -7.01
N GLU A 140 -2.20 26.75 -5.68
CA GLU A 140 -2.79 25.59 -5.00
C GLU A 140 -4.31 25.53 -5.21
N GLU A 141 -4.79 24.33 -5.53
CA GLU A 141 -6.20 23.99 -5.71
C GLU A 141 -6.57 22.87 -4.73
N LEU A 142 -7.63 23.10 -3.94
CA LEU A 142 -8.25 22.08 -3.11
C LEU A 142 -9.00 21.09 -4.00
N LEU A 143 -8.65 19.81 -3.92
CA LEU A 143 -9.32 18.73 -4.65
C LEU A 143 -10.44 18.11 -3.83
N VAL A 144 -10.13 17.66 -2.61
CA VAL A 144 -11.09 16.97 -1.74
C VAL A 144 -10.90 17.46 -0.30
N ASP A 145 -11.99 17.90 0.34
CA ASP A 145 -12.02 18.17 1.77
C ASP A 145 -12.75 17.03 2.49
N GLU A 146 -12.00 16.14 3.13
CA GLU A 146 -12.60 15.03 3.86
C GLU A 146 -13.46 15.50 5.04
N ASN A 147 -13.19 16.66 5.64
CA ASN A 147 -13.99 17.18 6.76
C ASN A 147 -15.38 17.60 6.30
N GLU A 148 -15.50 18.16 5.09
CA GLU A 148 -16.79 18.49 4.47
C GLU A 148 -17.58 17.21 4.16
N TRP A 149 -16.93 16.20 3.60
CA TRP A 149 -17.56 14.91 3.26
C TRP A 149 -17.93 14.08 4.48
N ALA A 150 -17.13 14.16 5.55
CA ALA A 150 -17.39 13.47 6.82
C ALA A 150 -18.51 14.11 7.64
N ARG A 151 -18.93 15.35 7.32
CA ARG A 151 -19.90 16.09 8.13
C ARG A 151 -21.24 15.34 8.20
N GLY A 152 -21.65 15.02 9.43
CA GLY A 152 -22.91 14.34 9.69
C GLY A 152 -22.86 12.83 9.47
N GLN A 153 -21.70 12.27 9.13
CA GLN A 153 -21.47 10.83 9.08
C GLN A 153 -20.95 10.33 10.44
N GLU A 154 -21.39 9.15 10.86
CA GLU A 154 -20.82 8.49 12.06
C GLU A 154 -19.42 7.94 11.77
N PHE A 155 -19.15 7.59 10.52
CA PHE A 155 -17.86 7.14 10.02
C PHE A 155 -17.59 7.74 8.64
N PHE A 156 -16.33 8.07 8.36
CA PHE A 156 -15.89 8.49 7.04
C PHE A 156 -14.45 8.06 6.80
N ARG A 157 -14.18 7.55 5.60
CA ARG A 157 -12.84 7.25 5.10
C ARG A 157 -12.76 7.55 3.62
N LEU A 158 -11.70 8.26 3.22
CA LEU A 158 -11.18 8.25 1.87
C LEU A 158 -10.02 7.23 1.83
N ALA A 159 -10.18 6.14 1.07
CA ALA A 159 -9.19 5.07 1.06
C ALA A 159 -8.02 5.36 0.12
N ASP A 160 -8.33 5.68 -1.13
CA ASP A 160 -7.35 5.94 -2.19
C ASP A 160 -7.77 7.13 -3.06
N LEU A 161 -6.81 7.73 -3.76
CA LEU A 161 -7.00 8.87 -4.65
C LEU A 161 -6.03 8.80 -5.84
N TYR A 162 -6.56 8.96 -7.06
CA TYR A 162 -5.82 8.83 -8.32
C TYR A 162 -6.18 9.95 -9.30
N PRO A 163 -5.23 10.83 -9.67
CA PRO A 163 -5.47 11.79 -10.74
C PRO A 163 -5.56 11.10 -12.09
N SER A 164 -6.38 11.65 -12.98
CA SER A 164 -6.45 11.17 -14.36
C SER A 164 -5.14 11.45 -15.11
N PRO A 165 -4.79 10.64 -16.13
CA PRO A 165 -3.59 10.87 -16.95
C PRO A 165 -3.48 12.27 -17.55
N ASP A 166 -4.61 12.89 -17.91
CA ASP A 166 -4.66 14.27 -18.42
C ASP A 166 -4.66 15.36 -17.32
N GLY A 167 -4.68 14.96 -16.05
CA GLY A 167 -4.70 15.82 -14.87
C GLY A 167 -5.99 16.62 -14.70
N ARG A 168 -7.08 16.31 -15.42
CA ARG A 168 -8.34 17.07 -15.33
C ARG A 168 -9.26 16.58 -14.22
N LEU A 169 -9.21 15.29 -13.93
CA LEU A 169 -10.09 14.61 -13.00
C LEU A 169 -9.29 14.01 -11.84
N ILE A 170 -10.01 13.77 -10.75
CA ILE A 170 -9.52 13.00 -9.62
C ILE A 170 -10.55 11.91 -9.30
N ALA A 171 -10.09 10.66 -9.23
CA ALA A 171 -10.87 9.54 -8.70
C ALA A 171 -10.48 9.29 -7.24
N TRP A 172 -11.45 8.97 -6.38
CA TRP A 172 -11.17 8.61 -4.99
C TRP A 172 -12.24 7.66 -4.43
N ALA A 173 -11.82 6.82 -3.46
CA ALA A 173 -12.67 5.78 -2.87
C ALA A 173 -13.30 6.25 -1.55
N ARG A 174 -14.62 6.39 -1.54
CA ARG A 174 -15.42 6.81 -0.37
C ARG A 174 -16.00 5.62 0.38
N ASP A 175 -15.87 5.61 1.71
CA ASP A 175 -16.55 4.72 2.64
C ASP A 175 -17.15 5.51 3.82
N THR A 176 -18.41 5.24 4.15
CA THR A 176 -19.16 5.88 5.24
C THR A 176 -19.70 4.87 6.28
N SER A 177 -19.41 3.58 6.14
CA SER A 177 -19.88 2.51 7.03
C SER A 177 -18.74 1.72 7.69
N GLY A 178 -17.52 1.77 7.16
CA GLY A 178 -16.32 1.14 7.74
C GLY A 178 -16.21 -0.37 7.52
N ASP A 179 -17.29 -1.00 7.07
CA ASP A 179 -17.40 -1.31 5.66
C ASP A 179 -16.14 -1.82 4.97
N GLU A 180 -15.41 -0.89 4.32
CA GLU A 180 -14.41 -1.04 3.26
C GLU A 180 -15.00 -1.29 1.84
N ARG A 181 -16.32 -1.18 1.64
CA ARG A 181 -16.95 -1.29 0.31
C ARG A 181 -17.08 0.12 -0.26
N TYR A 182 -16.23 0.40 -1.24
CA TYR A 182 -16.06 1.77 -1.71
C TYR A 182 -17.09 2.18 -2.76
N THR A 183 -17.47 3.45 -2.72
CA THR A 183 -17.95 4.18 -3.90
C THR A 183 -16.78 4.92 -4.52
N TRP A 184 -16.45 4.61 -5.78
CA TRP A 184 -15.45 5.37 -6.54
C TRP A 184 -16.09 6.64 -7.07
N VAL A 185 -15.67 7.78 -6.53
CA VAL A 185 -16.12 9.11 -6.95
C VAL A 185 -15.08 9.71 -7.88
N VAL A 186 -15.51 10.13 -9.06
CA VAL A 186 -14.71 10.86 -10.04
C VAL A 186 -15.22 12.29 -10.09
N GLN A 187 -14.34 13.27 -9.91
CA GLN A 187 -14.70 14.68 -9.93
C GLN A 187 -13.65 15.56 -10.61
N GLU A 188 -14.05 16.77 -10.99
CA GLU A 188 -13.12 17.84 -11.36
C GLU A 188 -12.48 18.46 -10.11
N ALA A 189 -11.36 19.17 -10.29
CA ALA A 189 -10.73 19.97 -9.23
C ALA A 189 -11.65 21.05 -8.63
N SER A 190 -12.71 21.45 -9.34
CA SER A 190 -13.74 22.36 -8.83
C SER A 190 -14.63 21.74 -7.76
N GLY A 191 -14.53 20.43 -7.52
CA GLY A 191 -15.42 19.64 -6.67
C GLY A 191 -16.68 19.13 -7.40
N ARG A 192 -16.83 19.42 -8.70
CA ARG A 192 -17.96 18.91 -9.49
C ARG A 192 -17.79 17.41 -9.74
N VAL A 193 -18.66 16.60 -9.13
CA VAL A 193 -18.75 15.17 -9.38
C VAL A 193 -19.15 14.91 -10.83
N ILE A 194 -18.40 14.06 -11.50
CA ILE A 194 -18.58 13.60 -12.88
C ILE A 194 -19.18 12.20 -12.90
N ASP A 195 -18.74 11.32 -11.99
CA ASP A 195 -19.20 9.95 -11.87
C ASP A 195 -19.13 9.48 -10.42
N GLU A 196 -20.11 8.68 -9.98
CA GLU A 196 -20.08 7.91 -8.74
C GLU A 196 -20.89 6.60 -8.86
N ALA A 197 -21.06 6.09 -10.09
CA ALA A 197 -21.89 4.92 -10.38
C ALA A 197 -21.30 3.61 -9.81
N VAL A 198 -19.98 3.54 -9.68
CA VAL A 198 -19.28 2.36 -9.15
C VAL A 198 -19.32 2.38 -7.62
N ALA A 199 -20.38 1.81 -7.04
CA ALA A 199 -20.54 1.60 -5.61
C ALA A 199 -20.32 0.13 -5.21
N GLY A 200 -19.90 -0.15 -3.98
CA GLY A 200 -19.70 -1.52 -3.50
C GLY A 200 -18.55 -2.24 -4.20
N ALA A 201 -17.47 -1.53 -4.51
CA ALA A 201 -16.23 -2.06 -5.09
C ALA A 201 -15.16 -2.27 -4.01
N GLY A 202 -14.14 -3.09 -4.31
CA GLY A 202 -12.96 -3.23 -3.46
C GLY A 202 -11.89 -2.19 -3.76
N TYR A 203 -10.73 -2.35 -3.12
CA TYR A 203 -9.51 -1.61 -3.42
C TYR A 203 -8.99 -1.90 -4.84
N GLY A 204 -8.22 -0.98 -5.40
CA GLY A 204 -7.62 -1.14 -6.73
C GLY A 204 -8.38 -0.36 -7.80
N PHE A 205 -7.66 0.61 -8.39
CA PHE A 205 -8.16 1.49 -9.43
C PHE A 205 -7.02 1.83 -10.39
N ALA A 206 -7.29 1.83 -11.69
CA ALA A 206 -6.34 2.29 -12.68
C ALA A 206 -7.07 2.95 -13.86
N TRP A 207 -6.64 4.17 -14.19
CA TRP A 207 -7.13 4.92 -15.33
C TRP A 207 -6.73 4.27 -16.66
N ALA A 208 -7.62 4.34 -17.65
CA ALA A 208 -7.22 4.25 -19.05
C ALA A 208 -6.53 5.55 -19.48
N ASP A 209 -5.66 5.48 -20.49
CA ASP A 209 -4.85 6.64 -20.95
C ASP A 209 -5.73 7.80 -21.44
N ASP A 210 -6.93 7.50 -21.92
CA ASP A 210 -7.89 8.49 -22.41
C ASP A 210 -8.57 9.31 -21.31
N SER A 211 -8.38 8.96 -20.03
CA SER A 211 -9.08 9.58 -18.89
C SER A 211 -10.61 9.52 -18.99
N GLN A 212 -11.16 8.63 -19.80
CA GLN A 212 -12.62 8.43 -20.02
C GLN A 212 -13.13 7.11 -19.45
N SER A 213 -12.24 6.26 -18.96
CA SER A 213 -12.59 4.97 -18.38
C SER A 213 -11.52 4.48 -17.41
N PHE A 214 -11.86 3.50 -16.57
CA PHE A 214 -10.94 2.90 -15.61
C PHE A 214 -11.31 1.45 -15.33
N ILE A 215 -10.35 0.69 -14.79
CA ILE A 215 -10.61 -0.62 -14.21
C ILE A 215 -10.69 -0.55 -12.69
N TYR A 216 -11.50 -1.43 -12.09
CA TYR A 216 -11.66 -1.52 -10.65
C TYR A 216 -11.93 -2.97 -10.20
N MET A 217 -11.71 -3.25 -8.90
CA MET A 217 -11.97 -4.58 -8.33
C MET A 217 -13.42 -4.80 -7.91
N GLY A 218 -13.98 -5.92 -8.35
CA GLY A 218 -15.19 -6.52 -7.80
C GLY A 218 -14.86 -7.53 -6.71
N VAL A 219 -15.65 -7.52 -5.64
CA VAL A 219 -15.53 -8.44 -4.50
C VAL A 219 -16.70 -9.41 -4.46
N ASP A 220 -16.47 -10.60 -3.91
CA ASP A 220 -17.52 -11.59 -3.62
C ASP A 220 -18.18 -11.38 -2.23
N ASP A 221 -19.08 -12.29 -1.85
CA ASP A 221 -19.78 -12.25 -0.56
C ASP A 221 -18.84 -12.44 0.64
N ALA A 222 -17.66 -13.02 0.42
CA ALA A 222 -16.63 -13.25 1.42
C ALA A 222 -15.60 -12.11 1.49
N TRP A 223 -15.87 -10.97 0.83
CA TRP A 223 -14.96 -9.82 0.71
C TRP A 223 -13.79 -10.01 -0.25
N ARG A 224 -13.66 -11.15 -0.91
CA ARG A 224 -12.45 -11.44 -1.69
C ARG A 224 -12.47 -10.69 -3.02
N ALA A 225 -11.41 -9.92 -3.33
CA ALA A 225 -11.26 -9.30 -4.64
C ALA A 225 -11.00 -10.37 -5.72
N CYS A 226 -11.98 -10.62 -6.58
CA CYS A 226 -12.00 -11.78 -7.47
C CYS A 226 -12.41 -11.49 -8.91
N ASP A 227 -12.89 -10.28 -9.20
CA ASP A 227 -13.26 -9.85 -10.56
C ASP A 227 -12.59 -8.50 -10.88
N VAL A 228 -12.16 -8.28 -12.13
CA VAL A 228 -11.73 -6.96 -12.62
C VAL A 228 -12.76 -6.46 -13.63
N TRP A 229 -13.34 -5.31 -13.34
CA TRP A 229 -14.37 -4.67 -14.17
C TRP A 229 -13.81 -3.44 -14.86
N TRP A 230 -14.30 -3.18 -16.07
CA TRP A 230 -14.02 -1.95 -16.82
C TRP A 230 -15.25 -1.05 -16.86
N HIS A 231 -15.07 0.19 -16.41
CA HIS A 231 -16.11 1.20 -16.32
C HIS A 231 -15.79 2.39 -17.23
N ARG A 232 -16.82 2.91 -17.93
CA ARG A 232 -16.72 4.13 -18.75
C ARG A 232 -17.47 5.26 -18.06
N LEU A 233 -16.82 6.42 -17.94
CA LEU A 233 -17.40 7.57 -17.27
C LEU A 233 -18.73 7.99 -17.91
N GLY A 234 -19.70 8.34 -17.06
CA GLY A 234 -21.04 8.77 -17.43
C GLY A 234 -21.98 7.63 -17.83
N THR A 235 -21.55 6.37 -17.73
CA THR A 235 -22.39 5.19 -17.99
C THR A 235 -22.86 4.55 -16.68
N PRO A 236 -24.04 3.89 -16.66
CA PRO A 236 -24.46 3.16 -15.47
C PRO A 236 -23.56 1.94 -15.23
N ARG A 237 -23.34 1.57 -13.96
CA ARG A 237 -22.49 0.43 -13.57
C ARG A 237 -22.92 -0.90 -14.20
N GLU A 238 -24.19 -1.03 -14.54
CA GLU A 238 -24.76 -2.18 -15.26
C GLU A 238 -24.12 -2.39 -16.64
N ALA A 239 -23.56 -1.34 -17.25
CA ALA A 239 -22.86 -1.39 -18.53
C ALA A 239 -21.39 -1.84 -18.39
N ASP A 240 -20.84 -1.87 -17.17
CA ASP A 240 -19.43 -2.24 -16.93
C ASP A 240 -19.14 -3.63 -17.45
N GLU A 241 -18.02 -3.81 -18.13
CA GLU A 241 -17.65 -5.08 -18.77
C GLU A 241 -16.63 -5.84 -17.90
N LEU A 242 -16.89 -7.13 -17.66
CA LEU A 242 -15.99 -8.01 -16.92
C LEU A 242 -14.77 -8.36 -17.77
N LEU A 243 -13.58 -8.02 -17.27
CA LEU A 243 -12.32 -8.25 -17.98
C LEU A 243 -11.58 -9.49 -17.51
N LEU A 244 -11.57 -9.76 -16.20
CA LEU A 244 -10.78 -10.83 -15.60
C LEU A 244 -11.49 -11.41 -14.37
N VAL A 245 -11.25 -12.71 -14.12
CA VAL A 245 -11.80 -13.44 -12.98
C VAL A 245 -10.70 -14.31 -12.35
N GLU A 246 -10.62 -14.31 -11.02
CA GLU A 246 -9.88 -15.29 -10.22
C GLU A 246 -10.87 -16.32 -9.63
N PRO A 247 -10.99 -17.51 -10.24
CA PRO A 247 -11.96 -18.50 -9.81
C PRO A 247 -11.52 -19.37 -8.64
N ASP A 248 -10.24 -19.36 -8.27
CA ASP A 248 -9.79 -20.08 -7.07
C ASP A 248 -10.04 -19.22 -5.83
N GLU A 249 -10.95 -19.67 -4.96
CA GLU A 249 -11.30 -18.99 -3.71
C GLU A 249 -10.13 -18.87 -2.72
N GLY A 250 -9.05 -19.65 -2.91
CA GLY A 250 -7.81 -19.52 -2.16
C GLY A 250 -6.92 -18.35 -2.60
N PHE A 251 -7.29 -17.66 -3.69
CA PHE A 251 -6.54 -16.56 -4.27
C PHE A 251 -7.33 -15.25 -4.23
N GLU A 252 -6.61 -14.16 -4.01
CA GLU A 252 -7.13 -12.80 -4.06
C GLU A 252 -6.34 -11.96 -5.06
N MET A 253 -7.06 -11.13 -5.84
CA MET A 253 -6.46 -10.21 -6.80
C MET A 253 -6.21 -8.84 -6.20
N GLY A 254 -5.15 -8.19 -6.67
CA GLY A 254 -4.86 -6.79 -6.37
C GLY A 254 -4.11 -6.15 -7.54
N PHE A 255 -4.28 -4.83 -7.69
CA PHE A 255 -3.40 -4.02 -8.54
C PHE A 255 -3.34 -2.60 -8.00
N ALA A 256 -2.23 -1.95 -8.34
CA ALA A 256 -2.08 -0.50 -8.32
C ALA A 256 -1.44 -0.10 -9.66
N PRO A 257 -1.50 1.18 -10.06
CA PRO A 257 -0.75 1.67 -11.21
C PRO A 257 0.73 1.31 -11.07
N SER A 258 1.33 0.70 -12.11
CA SER A 258 2.78 0.41 -12.10
C SER A 258 3.60 1.67 -12.34
N GLY A 259 4.90 1.61 -12.01
CA GLY A 259 5.82 2.72 -12.30
C GLY A 259 5.81 3.13 -13.77
N PHE A 260 5.76 2.17 -14.70
CA PHE A 260 5.59 2.44 -16.12
C PHE A 260 4.11 2.70 -16.46
N PRO A 261 3.74 3.89 -17.00
CA PRO A 261 2.34 4.29 -17.16
C PRO A 261 1.60 3.50 -18.25
N GLY A 262 2.32 2.90 -19.20
CA GLY A 262 1.69 2.17 -20.31
C GLY A 262 1.18 0.77 -19.94
N HIS A 263 1.39 0.33 -18.70
CA HIS A 263 1.03 -1.00 -18.22
C HIS A 263 0.40 -0.92 -16.82
N VAL A 264 -0.37 -1.94 -16.45
CA VAL A 264 -0.80 -2.19 -15.07
C VAL A 264 -0.65 -3.69 -14.83
N VAL A 265 0.11 -4.07 -13.81
CA VAL A 265 0.26 -5.48 -13.43
C VAL A 265 -0.82 -5.82 -12.41
N ILE A 266 -1.62 -6.85 -12.72
CA ILE A 266 -2.66 -7.37 -11.83
C ILE A 266 -2.14 -8.65 -11.23
N HIS A 267 -1.90 -8.67 -9.92
CA HIS A 267 -1.43 -9.86 -9.21
C HIS A 267 -2.62 -10.63 -8.67
N SER A 268 -2.51 -11.96 -8.66
CA SER A 268 -3.37 -12.84 -7.88
C SER A 268 -2.49 -13.73 -7.01
N SER A 269 -2.80 -13.82 -5.72
CA SER A 269 -1.99 -14.58 -4.78
C SER A 269 -2.81 -15.33 -3.75
N SER A 270 -2.32 -16.51 -3.40
CA SER A 270 -2.68 -17.27 -2.20
C SER A 270 -1.53 -17.19 -1.20
N SER A 271 -1.68 -17.84 -0.04
CA SER A 271 -0.60 -17.95 0.95
C SER A 271 0.65 -18.70 0.46
N THR A 272 0.60 -19.41 -0.68
CA THR A 272 1.73 -20.23 -1.15
C THR A 272 2.07 -20.10 -2.63
N ALA A 273 1.21 -19.49 -3.44
CA ALA A 273 1.46 -19.36 -4.87
C ALA A 273 0.85 -18.06 -5.42
N GLY A 274 1.41 -17.53 -6.49
CA GLY A 274 0.87 -16.37 -7.19
C GLY A 274 0.93 -16.51 -8.71
N ARG A 275 0.23 -15.61 -9.38
CA ARG A 275 0.23 -15.36 -10.82
C ARG A 275 0.01 -13.87 -11.08
N ALA A 276 0.19 -13.43 -12.33
CA ALA A 276 -0.19 -12.07 -12.69
C ALA A 276 -0.60 -11.93 -14.16
N TRP A 277 -1.29 -10.83 -14.44
CA TRP A 277 -1.70 -10.37 -15.75
C TRP A 277 -1.20 -8.95 -16.00
N LEU A 278 -1.24 -8.53 -17.27
CA LEU A 278 -0.91 -7.20 -17.72
C LEU A 278 -2.14 -6.56 -18.38
N TRP A 279 -2.65 -5.50 -17.79
CA TRP A 279 -3.66 -4.66 -18.43
C TRP A 279 -2.98 -3.48 -19.14
N LEU A 280 -3.60 -3.01 -20.22
CA LEU A 280 -3.06 -2.00 -21.13
C LEU A 280 -3.98 -0.76 -21.11
N PRO A 281 -3.60 0.32 -20.39
CA PRO A 281 -4.37 1.56 -20.34
C PRO A 281 -4.71 2.18 -21.70
N ALA A 282 -3.84 2.03 -22.70
CA ALA A 282 -4.08 2.50 -24.08
C ALA A 282 -5.14 1.68 -24.85
N HIS A 283 -5.42 0.45 -24.39
CA HIS A 283 -6.38 -0.47 -25.01
C HIS A 283 -7.32 -1.04 -23.93
N PRO A 284 -8.10 -0.20 -23.24
CA PRO A 284 -8.75 -0.55 -21.98
C PRO A 284 -9.83 -1.64 -22.13
N SER A 285 -10.37 -1.83 -23.35
CA SER A 285 -11.28 -2.93 -23.67
C SER A 285 -10.58 -4.28 -23.83
N VAL A 286 -9.27 -4.32 -24.06
CA VAL A 286 -8.56 -5.58 -24.21
C VAL A 286 -8.41 -6.21 -22.83
N ARG A 287 -8.83 -7.47 -22.70
CA ARG A 287 -8.72 -8.19 -21.44
C ARG A 287 -7.26 -8.31 -20.99
N PRO A 288 -6.98 -8.30 -19.68
CA PRO A 288 -5.63 -8.48 -19.15
C PRO A 288 -4.92 -9.70 -19.74
N LEU A 289 -3.70 -9.49 -20.23
CA LEU A 289 -2.88 -10.52 -20.83
C LEU A 289 -2.19 -11.35 -19.75
N PRO A 290 -2.28 -12.68 -19.76
CA PRO A 290 -1.62 -13.51 -18.76
C PRO A 290 -0.11 -13.33 -18.86
N LEU A 291 0.57 -13.00 -17.76
CA LEU A 291 2.02 -12.85 -17.74
C LEU A 291 2.69 -14.16 -17.31
N MET A 292 2.24 -14.76 -16.22
CA MET A 292 2.74 -16.03 -15.71
C MET A 292 1.61 -16.88 -15.11
N PRO A 293 1.67 -18.21 -15.23
CA PRO A 293 0.67 -19.09 -14.61
C PRO A 293 0.99 -19.36 -13.14
N VAL A 294 0.04 -19.94 -12.41
CA VAL A 294 0.27 -20.45 -11.05
C VAL A 294 1.30 -21.59 -11.10
N ARG A 295 2.30 -21.51 -10.22
CA ARG A 295 3.24 -22.58 -9.95
C ARG A 295 3.21 -22.94 -8.47
N ALA A 296 3.20 -24.24 -8.16
CA ALA A 296 3.15 -24.72 -6.79
C ALA A 296 4.28 -24.10 -5.95
N ARG A 297 3.93 -23.57 -4.77
CA ARG A 297 4.87 -22.98 -3.79
C ARG A 297 5.71 -21.81 -4.34
N THR A 298 5.22 -21.11 -5.35
CA THR A 298 5.91 -19.98 -5.99
C THR A 298 5.07 -18.73 -5.88
N LEU A 299 5.42 -17.87 -4.93
CA LEU A 299 4.92 -16.50 -4.87
C LEU A 299 5.63 -15.67 -5.94
N VAL A 300 4.93 -14.68 -6.48
CA VAL A 300 5.45 -13.77 -7.51
C VAL A 300 4.97 -12.36 -7.21
N THR A 301 5.88 -11.41 -7.32
CA THR A 301 5.59 -9.99 -7.44
C THR A 301 6.34 -9.49 -8.67
N ALA A 302 5.69 -8.67 -9.48
CA ALA A 302 6.25 -8.24 -10.75
C ALA A 302 5.91 -6.78 -11.01
N ASP A 303 6.88 -6.04 -11.52
CA ASP A 303 6.69 -4.67 -11.99
C ASP A 303 7.19 -4.51 -13.43
N SER A 304 6.53 -3.64 -14.19
CA SER A 304 6.81 -3.45 -15.60
C SER A 304 7.78 -2.31 -15.82
N ALA A 305 8.80 -2.59 -16.62
CA ALA A 305 9.78 -1.60 -17.05
C ALA A 305 9.51 -1.07 -18.48
N GLY A 306 8.31 -1.34 -19.01
CA GLY A 306 7.91 -1.09 -20.39
C GLY A 306 8.30 -2.24 -21.31
N ASP A 307 9.59 -2.49 -21.51
CA ASP A 307 10.09 -3.51 -22.44
C ASP A 307 10.19 -4.93 -21.84
N ARG A 308 10.22 -5.01 -20.52
CA ARG A 308 10.43 -6.24 -19.75
C ARG A 308 9.71 -6.14 -18.40
N LEU A 309 9.60 -7.28 -17.72
CA LEU A 309 9.20 -7.35 -16.33
C LEU A 309 10.44 -7.58 -15.44
N PHE A 310 10.43 -6.98 -14.26
CA PHE A 310 11.23 -7.43 -13.13
C PHE A 310 10.35 -8.22 -12.20
N ILE A 311 10.81 -9.41 -11.79
CA ILE A 311 9.99 -10.40 -11.09
C ILE A 311 10.74 -10.87 -9.85
N VAL A 312 10.18 -10.59 -8.66
CA VAL A 312 10.58 -11.24 -7.41
C VAL A 312 9.76 -12.51 -7.25
N HIS A 313 10.42 -13.64 -7.00
CA HIS A 313 9.73 -14.93 -6.90
C HIS A 313 10.38 -15.91 -5.92
N THR A 314 9.59 -16.84 -5.37
CA THR A 314 10.10 -17.88 -4.46
C THR A 314 10.38 -19.22 -5.15
N GLY A 315 10.37 -19.23 -6.49
CA GLY A 315 10.47 -20.47 -7.29
C GLY A 315 11.83 -21.17 -7.22
N LEU A 316 12.89 -20.44 -6.83
CA LEU A 316 14.24 -20.97 -6.63
C LEU A 316 14.62 -21.07 -5.15
N THR A 317 14.20 -20.09 -4.34
CA THR A 317 14.48 -20.03 -2.89
C THR A 317 13.27 -19.48 -2.15
N GLN A 318 13.08 -19.87 -0.88
CA GLN A 318 12.01 -19.30 -0.04
C GLN A 318 12.27 -17.85 0.36
N GLU A 319 13.53 -17.41 0.29
CA GLU A 319 13.95 -16.04 0.61
C GLU A 319 13.77 -15.06 -0.55
N GLY A 320 13.24 -15.52 -1.69
CA GLY A 320 12.97 -14.68 -2.86
C GLY A 320 14.19 -14.47 -3.75
N SER A 321 14.01 -14.59 -5.05
CA SER A 321 15.00 -14.31 -6.08
C SER A 321 14.44 -13.27 -7.05
N LEU A 322 15.31 -12.43 -7.62
CA LEU A 322 14.95 -11.50 -8.69
C LEU A 322 15.31 -12.11 -10.04
N ALA A 323 14.37 -12.04 -10.98
CA ALA A 323 14.56 -12.34 -12.39
C ALA A 323 14.04 -11.19 -13.27
N GLN A 324 14.39 -11.23 -14.56
CA GLN A 324 13.74 -10.43 -15.59
C GLN A 324 13.11 -11.33 -16.66
N ALA A 325 12.11 -10.81 -17.36
CA ALA A 325 11.55 -11.46 -18.53
C ALA A 325 11.20 -10.42 -19.60
N MET A 326 11.68 -10.62 -20.83
CA MET A 326 11.36 -9.72 -21.94
C MET A 326 9.89 -9.86 -22.34
N LEU A 327 9.22 -8.74 -22.56
CA LEU A 327 7.88 -8.74 -23.14
C LEU A 327 7.97 -8.90 -24.67
N PRO A 328 7.04 -9.63 -25.31
CA PRO A 328 6.96 -9.71 -26.77
C PRO A 328 6.89 -8.33 -27.42
N GLU A 329 7.47 -8.19 -28.61
CA GLU A 329 7.46 -6.93 -29.38
C GLU A 329 7.96 -5.71 -28.58
N GLY A 330 8.88 -5.94 -27.62
CA GLY A 330 9.44 -4.90 -26.76
C GLY A 330 8.42 -4.27 -25.81
N GLY A 331 7.33 -4.97 -25.51
CA GLY A 331 6.29 -4.52 -24.58
C GLY A 331 5.45 -3.34 -25.07
N SER A 332 5.41 -3.09 -26.38
CA SER A 332 4.56 -2.05 -26.96
C SER A 332 3.07 -2.34 -26.68
N PRO A 333 2.32 -1.43 -26.03
CA PRO A 333 0.89 -1.65 -25.75
C PRO A 333 0.08 -2.00 -27.00
N GLU A 334 0.35 -1.32 -28.12
CA GLU A 334 -0.30 -1.56 -29.42
C GLU A 334 0.03 -2.96 -29.98
N ALA A 335 1.25 -3.46 -29.76
CA ALA A 335 1.62 -4.80 -30.20
C ALA A 335 1.05 -5.89 -29.29
N LEU A 336 1.11 -5.68 -27.97
CA LEU A 336 0.54 -6.58 -26.98
C LEU A 336 -0.98 -6.69 -27.10
N ALA A 337 -1.68 -5.58 -27.39
CA ALA A 337 -3.13 -5.58 -27.58
C ALA A 337 -3.58 -6.52 -28.70
N ARG A 338 -2.76 -6.72 -29.75
CA ARG A 338 -3.04 -7.68 -30.84
C ARG A 338 -2.95 -9.14 -30.41
N LEU A 339 -2.32 -9.44 -29.28
CA LEU A 339 -2.27 -10.78 -28.69
C LEU A 339 -3.48 -11.05 -27.79
N GLY A 340 -4.20 -10.00 -27.39
CA GLY A 340 -5.31 -10.08 -26.45
C GLY A 340 -6.66 -10.32 -27.10
N VAL A 341 -7.65 -10.56 -26.23
CA VAL A 341 -9.06 -10.69 -26.62
C VAL A 341 -9.79 -9.45 -26.13
N PRO A 342 -10.48 -8.70 -27.02
CA PRO A 342 -11.34 -7.60 -26.60
C PRO A 342 -12.49 -8.09 -25.72
N SER A 343 -12.89 -7.27 -24.75
CA SER A 343 -14.13 -7.43 -24.01
C SER A 343 -15.35 -7.32 -24.95
N SER A 344 -16.48 -7.79 -24.46
CA SER A 344 -17.75 -7.79 -25.19
C SER A 344 -18.86 -7.43 -24.23
N SER A 345 -19.88 -6.72 -24.73
CA SER A 345 -21.08 -6.39 -23.95
C SER A 345 -21.85 -7.62 -23.46
N ALA A 346 -21.57 -8.82 -24.01
CA ALA A 346 -22.05 -10.09 -23.48
C ALA A 346 -21.53 -10.38 -22.05
N TYR A 347 -20.44 -9.71 -21.65
CA TYR A 347 -19.85 -9.75 -20.31
C TYR A 347 -20.11 -8.46 -19.53
N SER A 348 -21.10 -7.67 -19.95
CA SER A 348 -21.57 -6.54 -19.14
C SER A 348 -22.16 -7.04 -17.82
N ARG A 349 -22.10 -6.23 -16.77
CA ARG A 349 -22.68 -6.54 -15.46
C ARG A 349 -24.17 -6.84 -15.57
N GLN A 350 -24.89 -6.16 -16.47
CA GLN A 350 -26.29 -6.46 -16.78
C GLN A 350 -26.48 -7.84 -17.41
N ALA A 351 -25.66 -8.21 -18.41
CA ALA A 351 -25.74 -9.52 -19.05
C ALA A 351 -25.37 -10.65 -18.09
N LEU A 352 -24.55 -10.35 -17.07
CA LEU A 352 -24.08 -11.26 -16.04
C LEU A 352 -24.85 -11.12 -14.71
N ALA A 353 -26.06 -10.55 -14.70
CA ALA A 353 -26.77 -10.24 -13.45
C ALA A 353 -26.99 -11.47 -12.53
N ASP A 354 -27.13 -12.67 -13.10
CA ASP A 354 -27.30 -13.93 -12.35
C ASP A 354 -25.98 -14.65 -12.08
N ARG A 355 -24.82 -14.08 -12.47
CA ARG A 355 -23.50 -14.68 -12.25
C ARG A 355 -23.02 -14.41 -10.82
N THR A 356 -22.62 -15.47 -10.13
CA THR A 356 -21.85 -15.35 -8.88
C THR A 356 -20.44 -14.81 -9.16
N PRO A 357 -19.99 -13.74 -8.46
CA PRO A 357 -18.59 -13.27 -8.54
C PRO A 357 -17.58 -14.40 -8.39
N GLY A 358 -16.44 -14.32 -9.10
CA GLY A 358 -15.44 -15.40 -9.13
C GLY A 358 -15.77 -16.56 -10.07
N THR A 359 -16.97 -16.63 -10.67
CA THR A 359 -17.28 -17.71 -11.64
C THR A 359 -16.48 -17.52 -12.95
N PRO A 360 -15.73 -18.54 -13.44
CA PRO A 360 -14.93 -18.43 -14.66
C PRO A 360 -15.72 -17.93 -15.88
N LEU A 361 -15.05 -17.18 -16.75
CA LEU A 361 -15.57 -16.90 -18.09
C LEU A 361 -15.47 -18.15 -18.98
N PRO A 362 -16.41 -18.37 -19.92
CA PRO A 362 -16.45 -19.56 -20.78
C PRO A 362 -15.44 -19.52 -21.94
N GLU A 363 -14.41 -18.68 -21.85
CA GLU A 363 -13.41 -18.47 -22.90
C GLU A 363 -12.03 -18.97 -22.45
N ASP A 364 -11.29 -19.56 -23.38
CA ASP A 364 -9.93 -20.00 -23.11
C ASP A 364 -9.01 -18.78 -22.90
N GLU A 365 -8.19 -18.88 -21.87
CA GLU A 365 -7.17 -17.88 -21.56
C GLU A 365 -5.99 -18.00 -22.55
N PRO A 366 -5.46 -16.88 -23.09
CA PRO A 366 -4.27 -16.90 -23.93
C PRO A 366 -3.05 -17.52 -23.21
N ALA A 367 -2.04 -17.94 -23.99
CA ALA A 367 -0.80 -18.41 -23.39
C ALA A 367 -0.08 -17.28 -22.61
N PRO A 368 0.56 -17.59 -21.46
CA PRO A 368 1.31 -16.59 -20.71
C PRO A 368 2.44 -15.94 -21.53
N LEU A 369 2.59 -14.62 -21.42
CA LEU A 369 3.61 -13.85 -22.15
C LEU A 369 5.03 -14.12 -21.66
N THR A 370 5.19 -14.43 -20.37
CA THR A 370 6.47 -14.64 -19.71
C THR A 370 6.42 -15.88 -18.82
N PRO A 371 6.35 -17.10 -19.38
CA PRO A 371 6.34 -18.32 -18.59
C PRO A 371 7.66 -18.50 -17.84
N PHE A 372 7.65 -19.27 -16.75
CA PHE A 372 8.78 -19.36 -15.80
C PHE A 372 10.12 -19.72 -16.47
N GLU A 373 10.10 -20.57 -17.49
CA GLU A 373 11.29 -20.97 -18.26
C GLU A 373 11.92 -19.84 -19.08
N SER A 374 11.20 -18.74 -19.32
CA SER A 374 11.69 -17.56 -20.02
C SER A 374 12.40 -16.56 -19.09
N TRP A 375 12.34 -16.79 -17.78
CA TRP A 375 12.88 -15.85 -16.79
C TRP A 375 14.40 -15.97 -16.70
N GLU A 376 15.08 -14.84 -16.84
CA GLU A 376 16.52 -14.72 -16.69
C GLU A 376 16.85 -14.29 -15.26
N PRO A 377 17.57 -15.10 -14.47
CA PRO A 377 17.93 -14.73 -13.11
C PRO A 377 18.83 -13.49 -13.07
N LEU A 378 18.52 -12.53 -12.20
CA LEU A 378 19.30 -11.31 -11.99
C LEU A 378 19.98 -11.25 -10.63
N ARG A 379 19.30 -11.70 -9.57
CA ARG A 379 19.86 -11.70 -8.21
C ARG A 379 19.29 -12.83 -7.37
N SER A 380 20.17 -13.53 -6.67
CA SER A 380 19.81 -14.44 -5.58
C SER A 380 20.06 -13.77 -4.23
N PRO A 381 19.31 -14.13 -3.18
CA PRO A 381 19.49 -13.55 -1.86
C PRO A 381 20.84 -14.01 -1.26
N GLY A 382 21.55 -13.08 -0.62
CA GLY A 382 22.72 -13.42 0.20
C GLY A 382 22.34 -14.14 1.50
N PRO A 383 23.31 -14.64 2.28
CA PRO A 383 23.05 -15.24 3.59
C PRO A 383 22.30 -14.27 4.52
N GLY A 384 21.12 -14.68 4.98
CA GLY A 384 20.27 -13.87 5.86
C GLY A 384 19.55 -12.71 5.17
N GLU A 385 19.63 -12.62 3.83
CA GLU A 385 18.81 -11.71 3.04
C GLU A 385 17.49 -12.37 2.63
N ARG A 386 16.43 -11.58 2.56
CA ARG A 386 15.16 -11.94 1.96
C ARG A 386 14.71 -10.84 1.01
N ILE A 387 14.62 -11.13 -0.28
CA ILE A 387 14.12 -10.21 -1.30
C ILE A 387 12.60 -10.28 -1.28
N THR A 388 11.94 -9.13 -1.13
CA THR A 388 10.49 -9.08 -0.93
C THR A 388 9.75 -8.41 -2.07
N ASP A 389 10.35 -7.41 -2.72
CA ASP A 389 9.65 -6.65 -3.76
C ASP A 389 10.61 -5.94 -4.73
N VAL A 390 10.08 -5.51 -5.87
CA VAL A 390 10.82 -4.78 -6.91
C VAL A 390 9.95 -3.70 -7.55
N GLU A 391 10.55 -2.53 -7.77
CA GLU A 391 9.95 -1.40 -8.48
C GLU A 391 10.84 -1.00 -9.66
N ALA A 392 10.23 -0.84 -10.83
CA ALA A 392 10.88 -0.43 -12.05
C ALA A 392 10.60 1.05 -12.32
N HIS A 393 11.66 1.79 -12.64
CA HIS A 393 11.60 3.19 -13.07
C HIS A 393 12.38 3.39 -14.37
N ALA A 394 12.22 4.54 -15.01
CA ALA A 394 12.82 4.86 -16.31
C ALA A 394 14.32 4.58 -16.37
N HIS A 395 15.04 4.86 -15.29
CA HIS A 395 16.50 4.79 -15.24
C HIS A 395 17.04 3.88 -14.14
N TYR A 396 16.20 3.31 -13.29
CA TYR A 396 16.66 2.44 -12.21
C TYR A 396 15.64 1.36 -11.86
N VAL A 397 16.12 0.36 -11.11
CA VAL A 397 15.29 -0.62 -10.41
C VAL A 397 15.57 -0.49 -8.94
N ALA A 398 14.53 -0.34 -8.13
CA ALA A 398 14.62 -0.40 -6.68
C ALA A 398 14.18 -1.79 -6.20
N LEU A 399 14.95 -2.38 -5.30
CA LEU A 399 14.66 -3.68 -4.71
C LEU A 399 14.45 -3.50 -3.22
N SER A 400 13.31 -3.94 -2.73
CA SER A 400 13.01 -4.01 -1.30
C SER A 400 13.40 -5.39 -0.77
N LEU A 401 14.18 -5.40 0.30
CA LEU A 401 14.62 -6.64 0.94
C LEU A 401 14.75 -6.46 2.46
N ARG A 402 14.98 -7.56 3.16
CA ARG A 402 15.36 -7.57 4.57
C ARG A 402 16.71 -8.25 4.71
N SER A 403 17.57 -7.73 5.58
CA SER A 403 18.81 -8.41 5.98
C SER A 403 19.21 -8.02 7.39
N GLY A 404 19.68 -8.99 8.18
CA GLY A 404 20.00 -8.76 9.59
C GLY A 404 18.82 -8.21 10.39
N SER A 405 17.60 -8.61 10.02
CA SER A 405 16.32 -8.18 10.60
C SER A 405 15.92 -6.72 10.35
N LEU A 406 16.63 -6.01 9.47
CA LEU A 406 16.30 -4.65 9.04
C LEU A 406 15.75 -4.67 7.61
N THR A 407 14.82 -3.77 7.32
CA THR A 407 14.43 -3.47 5.93
C THR A 407 15.56 -2.72 5.22
N GLN A 408 15.67 -2.94 3.91
CA GLN A 408 16.72 -2.37 3.07
C GLN A 408 16.15 -2.09 1.69
N VAL A 409 16.70 -1.06 1.05
CA VAL A 409 16.46 -0.74 -0.35
C VAL A 409 17.80 -0.77 -1.07
N ASP A 410 17.90 -1.60 -2.10
CA ASP A 410 19.04 -1.61 -3.01
C ASP A 410 18.58 -1.08 -4.37
N VAL A 411 19.42 -0.30 -5.04
CA VAL A 411 19.11 0.33 -6.32
C VAL A 411 20.13 -0.09 -7.36
N TRP A 412 19.64 -0.41 -8.56
CA TRP A 412 20.46 -0.60 -9.75
C TRP A 412 20.11 0.47 -10.78
N ASP A 413 21.12 1.19 -11.29
CA ASP A 413 20.98 2.09 -12.43
C ASP A 413 20.89 1.30 -13.74
N ARG A 414 19.72 1.28 -14.37
CA ARG A 414 19.43 0.52 -15.60
C ARG A 414 20.21 1.00 -16.82
N ARG A 415 20.89 2.14 -16.73
CA ARG A 415 21.78 2.64 -17.80
C ARG A 415 23.10 1.87 -17.84
N GLU A 416 23.43 1.16 -16.76
CA GLU A 416 24.60 0.30 -16.67
C GLU A 416 24.41 -0.99 -17.48
N GLN A 417 25.49 -1.50 -18.08
CA GLN A 417 25.43 -2.70 -18.92
C GLN A 417 25.06 -3.97 -18.15
N ALA A 418 25.34 -3.99 -16.84
CA ALA A 418 25.06 -5.10 -15.95
C ALA A 418 24.58 -4.61 -14.57
N PRO A 419 23.79 -5.42 -13.84
CA PRO A 419 23.33 -5.08 -12.50
C PRO A 419 24.46 -4.78 -11.51
N THR A 420 24.52 -3.53 -11.05
CA THR A 420 25.34 -3.11 -9.91
C THR A 420 24.44 -2.56 -8.81
N TRP A 421 24.09 -3.44 -7.86
CA TRP A 421 23.21 -3.14 -6.73
C TRP A 421 23.93 -2.30 -5.68
N ARG A 422 23.35 -1.14 -5.36
CA ARG A 422 23.89 -0.21 -4.36
C ARG A 422 22.87 0.00 -3.26
N ARG A 423 23.31 -0.12 -2.01
CA ARG A 423 22.44 0.09 -0.85
C ARG A 423 22.13 1.57 -0.66
N VAL A 424 20.86 1.87 -0.38
CA VAL A 424 20.47 3.18 0.13
C VAL A 424 20.86 3.28 1.61
N GLU A 425 21.81 4.16 1.90
CA GLU A 425 22.21 4.48 3.27
C GLU A 425 21.55 5.78 3.72
N VAL A 426 21.06 5.75 4.96
CA VAL A 426 20.39 6.87 5.64
C VAL A 426 20.92 6.95 7.07
N ASP A 427 20.77 8.12 7.68
CA ASP A 427 21.27 8.41 9.03
C ASP A 427 20.32 7.84 10.12
N ALA A 428 20.16 6.51 10.10
CA ALA A 428 19.38 5.73 11.07
C ALA A 428 19.89 4.27 11.07
N PRO A 429 20.63 3.81 12.11
CA PRO A 429 21.27 2.50 12.09
C PRO A 429 20.32 1.31 12.34
N VAL A 430 19.32 1.44 13.21
CA VAL A 430 18.25 0.45 13.48
C VAL A 430 16.94 0.99 12.94
N ARG A 431 16.81 0.92 11.61
CA ARG A 431 15.73 1.58 10.86
C ARG A 431 14.69 0.62 10.31
N THR A 432 13.50 1.19 10.09
CA THR A 432 12.65 0.79 8.97
C THR A 432 12.92 1.77 7.82
N ILE A 433 13.01 1.26 6.59
CA ILE A 433 13.15 2.02 5.35
C ILE A 433 12.30 1.34 4.27
N THR A 434 11.52 2.13 3.55
CA THR A 434 10.68 1.69 2.43
C THR A 434 10.81 2.66 1.27
N THR A 435 10.51 2.20 0.07
CA THR A 435 10.28 3.07 -1.08
C THR A 435 9.02 3.90 -0.85
N VAL A 436 8.97 5.08 -1.47
CA VAL A 436 7.78 5.92 -1.57
C VAL A 436 7.39 5.93 -3.04
N PRO A 437 6.10 5.71 -3.38
CA PRO A 437 5.64 5.77 -4.76
C PRO A 437 6.10 7.05 -5.44
N THR A 438 6.80 6.88 -6.56
CA THR A 438 7.32 7.99 -7.36
C THR A 438 6.97 7.80 -8.82
N PRO A 439 6.79 8.90 -9.57
CA PRO A 439 6.54 8.83 -11.00
C PRO A 439 7.64 8.10 -11.76
N TRP A 440 7.29 7.54 -12.92
CA TRP A 440 8.18 6.77 -13.78
C TRP A 440 9.60 7.34 -13.94
N ALA A 441 9.71 8.64 -14.17
CA ALA A 441 10.97 9.32 -14.49
C ALA A 441 11.55 10.13 -13.33
N ASP A 442 10.87 10.17 -12.19
CA ASP A 442 11.34 10.91 -11.03
C ASP A 442 12.42 10.12 -10.29
N PRO A 443 13.28 10.79 -9.50
CA PRO A 443 14.22 10.10 -8.63
C PRO A 443 13.49 9.27 -7.57
N LEU A 444 14.11 8.16 -7.17
CA LEU A 444 13.61 7.33 -6.09
C LEU A 444 13.47 8.16 -4.82
N ARG A 445 12.35 7.98 -4.12
CA ARG A 445 12.19 8.46 -2.76
C ARG A 445 12.07 7.28 -1.81
N VAL A 446 12.62 7.46 -0.62
CA VAL A 446 12.50 6.51 0.47
C VAL A 446 11.98 7.22 1.70
N GLU A 447 11.17 6.53 2.48
CA GLU A 447 10.81 6.94 3.84
C GLU A 447 11.57 6.04 4.81
N PHE A 448 12.17 6.64 5.84
CA PHE A 448 12.81 5.90 6.91
C PHE A 448 12.51 6.50 8.27
N GLN A 449 12.56 5.66 9.28
CA GLN A 449 12.41 6.04 10.68
C GLN A 449 13.12 5.04 11.59
N SER A 450 13.37 5.44 12.82
CA SER A 450 13.81 4.55 13.89
C SER A 450 13.10 4.91 15.20
N GLN A 451 13.50 4.29 16.31
CA GLN A 451 12.97 4.68 17.62
C GLN A 451 13.40 6.10 18.04
N THR A 452 14.49 6.61 17.45
CA THR A 452 15.09 7.91 17.76
C THR A 452 15.21 8.80 16.52
N VAL A 453 14.58 8.44 15.41
CA VAL A 453 14.55 9.27 14.20
C VAL A 453 13.10 9.34 13.72
N PRO A 454 12.45 10.53 13.77
CA PRO A 454 11.10 10.70 13.25
C PRO A 454 11.01 10.31 11.78
N PRO A 455 9.80 9.93 11.29
CA PRO A 455 9.56 9.66 9.88
C PRO A 455 10.17 10.71 8.97
N THR A 456 11.07 10.26 8.10
CA THR A 456 11.87 11.13 7.26
C THR A 456 11.83 10.62 5.82
N VAL A 457 11.44 11.50 4.91
CA VAL A 457 11.43 11.25 3.47
C VAL A 457 12.70 11.84 2.86
N ALA A 458 13.42 11.01 2.10
CA ALA A 458 14.61 11.40 1.38
C ALA A 458 14.51 11.01 -0.09
N GLU A 459 15.10 11.84 -0.94
CA GLU A 459 15.33 11.53 -2.34
C GLU A 459 16.70 10.86 -2.49
N VAL A 460 16.75 9.79 -3.28
CA VAL A 460 17.97 9.04 -3.58
C VAL A 460 18.54 9.52 -4.92
N LEU A 461 19.79 9.96 -4.88
CA LEU A 461 20.52 10.48 -6.03
C LEU A 461 21.47 9.40 -6.54
N LEU A 462 21.24 8.99 -7.79
CA LEU A 462 22.14 8.08 -8.51
C LEU A 462 23.46 8.80 -8.86
N PRO A 463 24.60 8.09 -8.92
CA PRO A 463 25.84 8.65 -9.42
C PRO A 463 25.67 9.15 -10.85
N ASN A 464 26.33 10.26 -11.20
CA ASN A 464 26.41 10.66 -12.60
C ASN A 464 27.17 9.58 -13.37
N PRO A 465 26.63 9.05 -14.49
CA PRO A 465 27.40 8.17 -15.35
C PRO A 465 28.63 8.94 -15.84
N ALA A 466 29.82 8.35 -15.70
CA ALA A 466 31.03 8.95 -16.23
C ALA A 466 30.81 9.22 -17.74
N PRO A 467 31.21 10.39 -18.28
CA PRO A 467 31.15 10.60 -19.72
C PRO A 467 31.98 9.48 -20.38
N ALA A 468 31.41 8.83 -21.40
CA ALA A 468 32.11 7.83 -22.19
C ALA A 468 33.48 8.41 -22.56
N SER A 469 34.53 7.84 -21.98
CA SER A 469 35.87 8.38 -22.08
C SER A 469 36.26 8.52 -23.56
N SER A 470 36.63 9.74 -23.94
CA SER A 470 37.41 9.93 -25.17
C SER A 470 38.65 9.05 -25.09
N PRO A 471 39.07 8.40 -26.19
CA PRO A 471 40.12 7.38 -26.17
C PRO A 471 41.50 8.01 -26.03
N GLU A 472 41.82 8.64 -24.89
CA GLU A 472 43.15 9.14 -24.56
C GLU A 472 43.20 9.64 -23.11
N SER A 473 43.13 8.73 -22.12
CA SER A 473 43.59 9.03 -20.77
C SER A 473 43.97 7.76 -20.02
N THR A 474 45.27 7.52 -19.88
CA THR A 474 45.87 6.49 -19.04
C THR A 474 45.86 6.90 -17.57
N ALA A 475 44.68 6.94 -16.96
CA ALA A 475 44.51 6.99 -15.50
C ALA A 475 43.91 5.65 -15.03
N PRO A 476 44.24 5.13 -13.83
CA PRO A 476 43.83 3.80 -13.41
C PRO A 476 42.30 3.68 -13.39
N GLU A 477 41.77 2.67 -14.09
CA GLU A 477 40.34 2.38 -14.39
C GLU A 477 39.45 2.10 -13.17
N ASN A 478 39.88 2.34 -11.93
CA ASN A 478 39.28 1.71 -10.74
C ASN A 478 38.52 2.65 -9.78
N THR A 479 37.97 3.78 -10.25
CA THR A 479 37.27 4.74 -9.36
C THR A 479 35.80 5.00 -9.66
N SER A 480 35.22 4.47 -10.75
CA SER A 480 33.82 4.76 -11.10
C SER A 480 32.82 3.61 -10.87
N GLU A 481 33.26 2.35 -10.83
CA GLU A 481 32.34 1.19 -10.77
C GLU A 481 31.56 1.08 -9.45
N ASN A 482 31.98 1.79 -8.39
CA ASN A 482 31.38 1.69 -7.06
C ASN A 482 31.07 3.07 -6.43
N ALA A 483 30.70 4.06 -7.24
CA ALA A 483 30.22 5.32 -6.70
C ALA A 483 28.98 5.08 -5.82
N ALA A 484 29.05 5.55 -4.56
CA ALA A 484 27.98 5.40 -3.59
C ALA A 484 26.77 6.26 -3.97
N LEU A 485 25.57 5.80 -3.61
CA LEU A 485 24.37 6.62 -3.64
C LEU A 485 24.52 7.78 -2.65
N SER A 486 23.85 8.90 -2.92
CA SER A 486 23.67 9.96 -1.93
C SER A 486 22.20 10.21 -1.69
N THR A 487 21.85 10.70 -0.49
CA THR A 487 20.47 10.98 -0.11
C THR A 487 20.31 12.46 0.20
N ARG A 488 19.16 13.02 -0.18
CA ARG A 488 18.77 14.40 0.11
C ARG A 488 17.46 14.39 0.88
N ILE A 489 17.49 14.84 2.13
CA ILE A 489 16.27 14.93 2.95
C ILE A 489 15.30 15.93 2.31
N LEU A 490 14.08 15.46 2.04
CA LEU A 490 12.97 16.30 1.56
C LEU A 490 12.16 16.82 2.75
N ARG A 491 11.96 15.96 3.75
CA ARG A 491 11.16 16.29 4.94
C ARG A 491 11.46 15.33 6.07
N THR A 492 11.54 15.86 7.28
CA THR A 492 11.44 15.09 8.53
C THR A 492 10.17 15.53 9.23
N HIS A 493 9.36 14.58 9.68
CA HIS A 493 8.16 14.84 10.44
C HIS A 493 8.51 15.61 11.71
N GLU A 494 7.80 16.71 11.96
CA GLU A 494 8.04 17.53 13.14
C GLU A 494 7.52 16.80 14.38
N ALA A 495 8.36 16.72 15.41
CA ALA A 495 8.02 16.17 16.72
C ALA A 495 8.31 17.24 17.78
N PRO A 496 7.34 18.12 18.10
CA PRO A 496 7.57 19.18 19.08
C PRO A 496 8.01 18.63 20.45
N GLY A 497 9.02 19.26 21.04
CA GLY A 497 9.55 18.85 22.35
C GLY A 497 10.42 17.59 22.34
N TRP A 498 10.65 16.97 21.18
CA TRP A 498 11.57 15.86 21.04
C TRP A 498 13.02 16.34 20.86
N ASP A 499 13.95 15.72 21.59
CA ASP A 499 15.39 15.90 21.44
C ASP A 499 16.06 14.53 21.21
N PRO A 500 16.71 14.27 20.05
CA PRO A 500 17.40 13.01 19.79
C PRO A 500 18.47 12.68 20.83
N ALA A 501 19.06 13.69 21.48
CA ALA A 501 20.12 13.49 22.46
C ALA A 501 19.64 12.85 23.77
N GLU A 502 18.33 12.85 24.04
CA GLU A 502 17.74 12.23 25.24
C GLU A 502 17.55 10.71 25.10
N TYR A 503 17.75 10.16 23.89
CA TYR A 503 17.46 8.77 23.60
C TYR A 503 18.69 8.04 23.05
N VAL A 504 18.76 6.74 23.32
CA VAL A 504 19.73 5.82 22.72
C VAL A 504 18.95 4.65 22.16
N GLU A 505 19.35 4.23 20.96
CA GLU A 505 18.83 3.03 20.32
C GLU A 505 19.94 1.98 20.26
N GLU A 506 19.58 0.74 20.59
CA GLU A 506 20.50 -0.40 20.54
C GLU A 506 19.80 -1.57 19.84
N ARG A 507 20.58 -2.35 19.08
CA ARG A 507 20.12 -3.63 18.54
C ARG A 507 20.77 -4.76 19.31
N VAL A 508 19.96 -5.55 20.00
CA VAL A 508 20.41 -6.68 20.81
C VAL A 508 20.02 -8.00 20.12
N TRP A 509 20.79 -9.06 20.37
CA TRP A 509 20.46 -10.41 19.89
C TRP A 509 20.39 -11.37 21.07
N VAL A 510 19.19 -11.87 21.35
CA VAL A 510 18.93 -12.81 22.43
C VAL A 510 18.98 -14.24 21.90
N LEU A 511 19.67 -15.14 22.61
CA LEU A 511 19.69 -16.55 22.25
C LEU A 511 18.36 -17.22 22.63
N ALA A 512 17.73 -17.88 21.67
CA ALA A 512 16.52 -18.64 21.91
C ALA A 512 16.77 -19.89 22.77
N ARG A 513 15.69 -20.54 23.21
CA ARG A 513 15.75 -21.74 24.06
C ARG A 513 16.46 -22.94 23.41
N ASP A 514 16.59 -22.94 22.09
CA ASP A 514 17.33 -23.97 21.34
C ASP A 514 18.85 -23.80 21.41
N GLY A 515 19.35 -22.69 21.97
CA GLY A 515 20.77 -22.41 22.13
C GLY A 515 21.49 -22.04 20.83
N ALA A 516 20.78 -21.87 19.71
CA ALA A 516 21.39 -21.60 18.40
C ALA A 516 20.74 -20.41 17.67
N THR A 517 19.43 -20.23 17.79
CA THR A 517 18.70 -19.17 17.10
C THR A 517 18.89 -17.84 17.82
N ARG A 518 19.28 -16.80 17.07
CA ARG A 518 19.44 -15.43 17.59
C ARG A 518 18.18 -14.62 17.24
N ILE A 519 17.52 -14.09 18.26
CA ILE A 519 16.31 -13.26 18.14
C ILE A 519 16.72 -11.79 18.26
N PRO A 520 16.46 -10.95 17.25
CA PRO A 520 16.72 -9.50 17.34
C PRO A 520 15.76 -8.87 18.36
N VAL A 521 16.27 -7.91 19.13
CA VAL A 521 15.50 -7.05 20.06
C VAL A 521 15.88 -5.60 19.81
#